data_AF-A0A0Z8RCQ3-F1
#
_entry.id   AF-A0A0Z8RCQ3-F1
#
_cell.length_a   1.000
_cell.length_b   1.000
_cell.length_c   1.000
_cell.angle_alpha   90.00
_cell.angle_beta   90.00
_cell.angle_gamma   90.00
#
_symmetry.space_group_name_H-M   'P 1'
#
loop_
_entity.id
_entity.type
_entity.pdbx_description
1 polymer ?
#
loop_
_entity_poly.entity_id
_entity_poly.type
_entity_poly.pdbx_seq_one_letter_code
_entity_poly.pdbx_strand_id
1 'polypeptide(L)'
;MSYNRKIIRTSSYLEIWEYSSPIFSSDNTDIETNQVSLNDKKKRRTFDELTPNEQDERLNRISKTRKNSKWKLQRLIDSNYDNKTSFLTLTTKSNIQDRTEFNTMFDKFIKRLNYYIYNSKRRQLKYISVLERQKRGAWHAHQCH
;
A
#
# COMPACT_ATOMS: atom_id res chain seq x y z
N MET A 1 -4.19 22.68 10.77
CA MET A 1 -4.89 23.43 9.70
C MET A 1 -6.08 22.60 9.23
N SER A 2 -7.29 23.17 9.16
CA SER A 2 -8.49 22.47 8.70
C SER A 2 -8.75 22.74 7.21
N TYR A 3 -9.26 21.76 6.49
CA TYR A 3 -9.65 21.90 5.08
C TYR A 3 -10.96 21.18 4.79
N ASN A 4 -11.79 21.79 3.96
CA ASN A 4 -13.05 21.23 3.47
C ASN A 4 -12.94 20.74 2.01
N ARG A 5 -11.86 21.10 1.32
CA ARG A 5 -11.60 20.71 -0.07
C ARG A 5 -10.20 20.15 -0.20
N LYS A 6 -10.07 19.05 -0.95
CA LYS A 6 -8.78 18.46 -1.34
C LYS A 6 -8.71 18.36 -2.86
N ILE A 7 -7.69 18.98 -3.43
CA ILE A 7 -7.43 18.94 -4.88
C ILE A 7 -6.28 17.98 -5.13
N ILE A 8 -6.47 17.04 -6.06
CA ILE A 8 -5.44 16.11 -6.52
C ILE A 8 -5.30 16.31 -8.02
N ARG A 9 -4.09 16.64 -8.46
CA ARG A 9 -3.77 16.83 -9.88
C ARG A 9 -2.91 15.67 -10.34
N THR A 10 -3.37 14.95 -11.36
CA THR A 10 -2.58 14.00 -12.13
C THR A 10 -2.21 14.62 -13.48
N SER A 11 -1.44 13.89 -14.29
CA SER A 11 -1.14 14.26 -15.68
C SER A 11 -2.40 14.33 -16.56
N SER A 12 -3.38 13.47 -16.27
CA SER A 12 -4.57 13.23 -17.10
C SER A 12 -5.83 13.94 -16.61
N TYR A 13 -5.98 14.18 -15.30
CA TYR A 13 -7.19 14.80 -14.75
C TYR A 13 -6.93 15.56 -13.44
N LEU A 14 -7.96 16.30 -13.02
CA LEU A 14 -7.98 17.01 -11.74
C LEU A 14 -9.17 16.52 -10.91
N GLU A 15 -8.90 15.92 -9.76
CA GLU A 15 -9.92 15.51 -8.79
C GLU A 15 -10.12 16.60 -7.73
N ILE A 16 -11.37 16.98 -7.51
CA ILE A 16 -11.77 17.87 -6.42
C ILE A 16 -12.64 17.06 -5.45
N TRP A 17 -12.15 16.89 -4.23
CA TRP A 17 -12.90 16.27 -3.14
C TRP A 17 -13.45 17.34 -2.24
N GLU A 18 -14.76 17.36 -2.06
CA GLU A 18 -15.46 18.25 -1.14
C GLU A 18 -15.99 17.43 0.03
N TYR A 19 -15.65 17.85 1.25
CA TYR A 19 -16.05 17.18 2.47
C TYR A 19 -17.18 17.94 3.14
N SER A 20 -18.21 17.21 3.55
CA SER A 20 -19.35 17.75 4.31
C SER A 20 -18.94 18.31 5.67
N SER A 21 -17.82 17.84 6.23
CA SER A 21 -17.26 18.29 7.50
C SER A 21 -15.77 18.56 7.33
N PRO A 22 -15.22 19.60 7.99
CA PRO A 22 -13.82 19.97 7.85
C PRO A 22 -12.89 18.85 8.34
N ILE A 23 -11.88 18.52 7.56
CA ILE A 23 -10.82 17.58 7.93
C ILE A 23 -9.68 18.36 8.57
N PHE A 24 -9.24 17.91 9.74
CA PHE A 24 -8.09 18.48 10.43
C PHE A 24 -6.81 17.76 9.97
N SER A 25 -5.90 18.48 9.30
CA SER A 25 -4.55 17.97 9.02
C SER A 25 -3.69 18.18 10.26
N SER A 26 -3.28 17.08 10.89
CA SER A 26 -2.36 17.08 12.03
C SER A 26 -0.92 17.30 11.56
N ASP A 27 -0.60 18.51 11.11
CA ASP A 27 0.79 18.95 10.90
C ASP A 27 1.31 19.85 12.03
N ASN A 28 0.52 20.12 13.07
CA ASN A 28 0.95 20.73 14.33
C ASN A 28 -0.12 20.44 15.40
N THR A 29 -0.23 19.20 15.84
CA THR A 29 -0.78 18.94 17.17
C THR A 29 0.42 18.57 18.01
N ASP A 30 0.92 19.54 18.79
CA ASP A 30 1.58 19.20 20.05
C ASP A 30 0.57 18.33 20.78
N ILE A 31 0.82 17.03 20.75
CA ILE A 31 0.07 16.09 21.55
C ILE A 31 0.49 16.45 22.96
N GLU A 32 -0.33 17.22 23.68
CA GLU A 32 -0.25 17.26 25.13
C GLU A 32 -0.32 15.81 25.59
N THR A 33 0.83 15.31 26.02
CA THR A 33 0.99 13.99 26.61
C THR A 33 0.31 13.99 27.96
N ASN A 34 -1.02 14.05 27.98
CA ASN A 34 -1.77 13.49 29.07
C ASN A 34 -1.49 11.99 29.02
N GLN A 35 -0.69 11.55 29.99
CA GLN A 35 -0.27 10.18 30.19
C GLN A 35 -1.51 9.30 30.45
N VAL A 36 -2.22 8.94 29.39
CA VAL A 36 -3.12 7.80 29.41
C VAL A 36 -2.21 6.58 29.40
N SER A 37 -2.01 6.02 30.59
CA SER A 37 -1.31 4.77 30.86
C SER A 37 -1.46 3.78 29.68
N LEU A 38 -0.34 3.46 29.03
CA LEU A 38 -0.23 2.54 27.89
C LEU A 38 -0.51 1.06 28.26
N ASN A 39 -1.02 0.80 29.48
CA ASN A 39 -1.06 -0.53 30.07
C ASN A 39 -2.32 -1.35 29.75
N ASP A 40 -3.37 -0.76 29.15
CA ASP A 40 -4.54 -1.52 28.71
C ASP A 40 -4.61 -1.65 27.19
N LYS A 41 -3.58 -2.28 26.59
CA LYS A 41 -3.71 -2.81 25.23
C LYS A 41 -4.70 -3.98 25.26
N LYS A 42 -5.99 -3.67 25.17
CA LYS A 42 -7.05 -4.67 24.96
C LYS A 42 -6.60 -5.63 23.85
N LYS A 43 -6.55 -6.93 24.17
CA LYS A 43 -6.15 -7.99 23.26
C LYS A 43 -6.98 -7.84 21.98
N ARG A 44 -6.31 -7.86 20.81
CA ARG A 44 -6.97 -7.62 19.53
C ARG A 44 -7.94 -8.77 19.25
N ARG A 45 -9.24 -8.53 19.41
CA ARG A 45 -10.30 -9.53 19.18
C ARG A 45 -10.30 -10.01 17.73
N THR A 46 -10.57 -11.30 17.54
CA THR A 46 -10.74 -11.90 16.21
C THR A 46 -12.05 -11.42 15.57
N PHE A 47 -12.29 -11.73 14.29
CA PHE A 47 -13.52 -11.29 13.61
C PHE A 47 -14.76 -11.95 14.21
N ASP A 48 -14.64 -13.21 14.59
CA ASP A 48 -15.74 -14.04 15.08
C ASP A 48 -16.11 -13.72 16.55
N GLU A 49 -15.22 -13.07 17.28
CA GLU A 49 -15.45 -12.58 18.66
C GLU A 49 -16.21 -11.25 18.74
N LEU A 50 -16.58 -10.66 17.59
CA LEU A 50 -17.24 -9.37 17.50
C LEU A 50 -18.76 -9.53 17.43
N THR A 51 -19.49 -8.55 17.96
CA THR A 51 -20.95 -8.46 17.75
C THR A 51 -21.26 -8.21 16.26
N PRO A 52 -22.47 -8.57 15.76
CA PRO A 52 -22.83 -8.36 14.35
C PRO A 52 -22.66 -6.91 13.88
N ASN A 53 -22.97 -5.93 14.74
CA ASN A 53 -22.80 -4.52 14.43
C ASN A 53 -21.31 -4.12 14.30
N GLU A 54 -20.46 -4.59 15.21
CA GLU A 54 -19.01 -4.33 15.15
C GLU A 54 -18.35 -5.05 13.95
N GLN A 55 -18.86 -6.21 13.54
CA GLN A 55 -18.44 -6.90 12.32
C GLN A 55 -18.76 -6.08 11.08
N ASP A 56 -19.97 -5.53 10.97
CA ASP A 56 -20.36 -4.68 9.85
C ASP A 56 -19.51 -3.40 9.76
N GLU A 57 -19.32 -2.71 10.89
CA GLU A 57 -18.41 -1.56 10.94
C GLU A 57 -16.98 -1.92 10.52
N ARG A 58 -16.51 -3.13 10.86
CA ARG A 58 -15.19 -3.61 10.45
C ARG A 58 -15.14 -3.89 8.95
N LEU A 59 -16.18 -4.46 8.36
CA LEU A 59 -16.30 -4.67 6.91
C LEU A 59 -16.32 -3.32 6.18
N ASN A 60 -17.10 -2.35 6.67
CA ASN A 60 -17.17 -0.99 6.13
C ASN A 60 -15.79 -0.30 6.17
N ARG A 61 -15.06 -0.44 7.28
CA ARG A 61 -13.68 0.04 7.39
C ARG A 61 -12.76 -0.62 6.38
N ILE A 62 -12.80 -1.96 6.24
CA ILE A 62 -11.98 -2.70 5.26
C ILE A 62 -12.30 -2.26 3.83
N SER A 63 -13.59 -2.11 3.49
CA SER A 63 -14.05 -1.66 2.18
C SER A 63 -13.50 -0.26 1.86
N LYS A 64 -13.62 0.68 2.81
CA LYS A 64 -13.07 2.03 2.67
C LYS A 64 -11.55 2.02 2.49
N THR A 65 -10.83 1.23 3.28
CA THR A 65 -9.37 1.07 3.13
C THR A 65 -8.99 0.51 1.76
N ARG A 66 -9.67 -0.52 1.28
CA ARG A 66 -9.44 -1.11 -0.06
C ARG A 66 -9.70 -0.10 -1.17
N LYS A 67 -10.82 0.64 -1.10
CA LYS A 67 -11.16 1.71 -2.05
C LYS A 67 -10.07 2.77 -2.08
N ASN A 68 -9.63 3.25 -0.92
CA ASN A 68 -8.55 4.25 -0.81
C ASN A 68 -7.23 3.75 -1.38
N SER A 69 -6.85 2.49 -1.10
CA SER A 69 -5.65 1.87 -1.67
C SER A 69 -5.72 1.77 -3.20
N LYS A 70 -6.89 1.43 -3.76
CA LYS A 70 -7.11 1.41 -5.21
C LYS A 70 -6.90 2.80 -5.83
N TRP A 71 -7.51 3.84 -5.27
CA TRP A 71 -7.33 5.22 -5.76
C TRP A 71 -5.88 5.67 -5.68
N LYS A 72 -5.18 5.33 -4.58
CA LYS A 72 -3.76 5.64 -4.43
C LYS A 72 -2.92 4.96 -5.51
N LEU A 73 -3.19 3.69 -5.79
CA LEU A 73 -2.49 2.94 -6.83
C LEU A 73 -2.73 3.55 -8.22
N GLN A 74 -3.97 3.88 -8.55
CA GLN A 74 -4.33 4.47 -9.83
C GLN A 74 -3.61 5.80 -10.07
N ARG A 75 -3.62 6.70 -9.07
CA ARG A 75 -2.90 7.98 -9.15
C ARG A 75 -1.39 7.79 -9.29
N LEU A 76 -0.82 6.75 -8.66
CA LEU A 76 0.60 6.43 -8.83
C LEU A 76 0.90 5.95 -10.26
N ILE A 77 0.02 5.16 -10.85
CA ILE A 77 0.19 4.73 -12.25
C ILE A 77 0.08 5.94 -13.18
N ASP A 78 -0.98 6.74 -13.06
CA ASP A 78 -1.21 7.90 -13.94
C ASP A 78 -0.07 8.93 -13.89
N SER A 79 0.53 9.13 -12.71
CA SER A 79 1.62 10.08 -12.53
C SER A 79 3.01 9.55 -12.92
N ASN A 80 3.22 8.23 -12.95
CA ASN A 80 4.54 7.64 -13.24
C ASN A 80 4.61 6.91 -14.58
N TYR A 81 3.48 6.62 -15.23
CA TYR A 81 3.47 5.96 -16.53
C TYR A 81 3.86 6.94 -17.63
N ASP A 82 5.04 6.73 -18.21
CA ASP A 82 5.63 7.53 -19.29
C ASP A 82 6.27 6.64 -20.36
N ASN A 83 6.83 7.23 -21.41
CA ASN A 83 7.47 6.51 -22.51
C ASN A 83 8.77 5.77 -22.11
N LYS A 84 9.24 5.92 -20.86
CA LYS A 84 10.41 5.24 -20.31
C LYS A 84 10.02 4.09 -19.39
N THR A 85 8.73 3.95 -19.09
CA THR A 85 8.20 2.94 -18.20
C THR A 85 8.32 1.55 -18.85
N SER A 86 8.87 0.59 -18.12
CA SER A 86 9.08 -0.77 -18.61
C SER A 86 8.31 -1.79 -17.77
N PHE A 87 7.71 -2.77 -18.45
CA PHE A 87 7.02 -3.88 -17.81
C PHE A 87 7.91 -5.12 -17.75
N LEU A 88 8.12 -5.63 -16.54
CA LEU A 88 8.98 -6.77 -16.27
C LEU A 88 8.18 -7.88 -15.60
N THR A 89 8.33 -9.11 -16.10
CA THR A 89 7.75 -10.29 -15.46
C THR A 89 8.87 -11.18 -14.92
N LEU A 90 8.87 -11.40 -13.60
CA LEU A 90 9.86 -12.20 -12.90
C LEU A 90 9.26 -13.55 -12.52
N THR A 91 9.80 -14.60 -13.10
CA THR A 91 9.38 -15.98 -12.84
C THR A 91 10.49 -16.78 -12.19
N THR A 92 10.14 -17.67 -11.27
CA THR A 92 11.09 -18.61 -10.65
C THR A 92 11.32 -19.81 -11.56
N LYS A 93 12.55 -20.35 -11.60
CA LYS A 93 12.81 -21.60 -12.35
C LYS A 93 12.13 -22.80 -11.65
N SER A 94 12.34 -22.92 -10.34
CA SER A 94 11.71 -23.91 -9.47
C SER A 94 10.23 -23.60 -9.23
N ASN A 95 9.43 -24.63 -8.92
CA ASN A 95 7.99 -24.49 -8.64
C ASN A 95 7.74 -24.04 -7.19
N ILE A 96 8.14 -22.81 -6.85
CA ILE A 96 7.94 -22.27 -5.49
C ILE A 96 6.47 -21.92 -5.28
N GLN A 97 5.78 -22.72 -4.48
CA GLN A 97 4.35 -22.51 -4.14
C GLN A 97 4.17 -21.81 -2.79
N ASP A 98 5.19 -21.85 -1.91
CA ASP A 98 5.15 -21.07 -0.69
C ASP A 98 5.33 -19.58 -1.00
N ARG A 99 4.34 -18.78 -0.58
CA ARG A 99 4.33 -17.34 -0.77
C ARG A 99 5.41 -16.67 0.06
N THR A 100 5.72 -17.20 1.24
CA THR A 100 6.70 -16.58 2.16
C THR A 100 8.11 -16.75 1.62
N GLU A 101 8.44 -17.96 1.14
CA GLU A 101 9.67 -18.25 0.42
C GLU A 101 9.82 -17.33 -0.81
N PHE A 102 8.80 -17.25 -1.67
CA PHE A 102 8.83 -16.38 -2.85
C PHE A 102 9.06 -14.90 -2.50
N ASN A 103 8.33 -14.37 -1.51
CA ASN A 103 8.48 -12.98 -1.07
C ASN A 103 9.89 -12.68 -0.57
N THR A 104 10.50 -13.62 0.15
CA THR A 104 11.87 -13.47 0.66
C THR A 104 12.87 -13.44 -0.49
N MET A 105 12.69 -14.30 -1.49
CA MET A 105 13.51 -14.30 -2.70
C MET A 105 13.34 -13.00 -3.49
N PHE A 106 12.10 -12.54 -3.66
CA PHE A 106 11.77 -11.31 -4.38
C PHE A 106 12.36 -10.07 -3.69
N ASP A 107 12.22 -9.92 -2.36
CA ASP A 107 12.81 -8.79 -1.63
C ASP A 107 14.35 -8.78 -1.75
N LYS A 108 15.00 -9.95 -1.69
CA LYS A 108 16.44 -10.06 -1.93
C LYS A 108 16.83 -9.65 -3.36
N PHE A 109 16.05 -10.05 -4.37
CA PHE A 109 16.27 -9.63 -5.75
C PHE A 109 16.16 -8.11 -5.90
N ILE A 110 15.10 -7.50 -5.39
CA ILE A 110 14.88 -6.04 -5.45
C ILE A 110 15.99 -5.28 -4.72
N LYS A 111 16.46 -5.77 -3.57
CA LYS A 111 17.61 -5.18 -2.85
C LYS A 111 18.88 -5.21 -3.69
N ARG A 112 19.17 -6.33 -4.35
CA ARG A 112 20.33 -6.47 -5.25
C ARG A 112 20.20 -5.57 -6.47
N LEU A 113 19.02 -5.48 -7.07
CA LEU A 113 18.73 -4.61 -8.20
C LEU A 113 18.90 -3.12 -7.83
N ASN A 114 18.37 -2.71 -6.68
CA ASN A 114 18.54 -1.35 -6.17
C ASN A 114 20.02 -1.00 -5.96
N TYR A 115 20.79 -1.90 -5.36
CA TYR A 115 22.23 -1.70 -5.18
C TYR A 115 22.97 -1.66 -6.52
N TYR A 116 22.62 -2.54 -7.47
CA TYR A 116 23.24 -2.57 -8.79
C TYR A 116 23.04 -1.26 -9.58
N ILE A 117 21.84 -0.68 -9.52
CA ILE A 117 21.50 0.56 -10.27
C ILE A 117 22.04 1.81 -9.56
N TYR A 118 21.86 1.93 -8.24
CA TYR A 118 22.14 3.18 -7.50
C TYR A 118 23.40 3.13 -6.63
N ASN A 119 24.08 1.99 -6.55
CA ASN A 119 25.22 1.73 -5.66
C ASN A 119 24.98 2.14 -4.20
N SER A 120 23.72 2.01 -3.74
CA SER A 120 23.27 2.49 -2.45
C SER A 120 22.47 1.43 -1.71
N LYS A 121 22.66 1.38 -0.39
CA LYS A 121 21.87 0.54 0.51
C LYS A 121 20.51 1.18 0.87
N ARG A 122 20.27 2.42 0.43
CA ARG A 122 18.97 3.09 0.60
C ARG A 122 18.03 2.63 -0.51
N ARG A 123 16.77 2.35 -0.18
CA ARG A 123 15.72 1.99 -1.15
C ARG A 123 15.37 3.20 -2.00
N GLN A 124 15.99 3.32 -3.16
CA GLN A 124 15.76 4.38 -4.15
C GLN A 124 14.88 3.89 -5.31
N LEU A 125 14.93 2.59 -5.62
CA LEU A 125 14.09 1.96 -6.64
C LEU A 125 12.62 2.04 -6.22
N LYS A 126 11.83 2.75 -7.02
CA LYS A 126 10.36 2.82 -6.90
C LYS A 126 9.75 1.91 -7.96
N TYR A 127 8.78 1.10 -7.57
CA TYR A 127 8.11 0.17 -8.47
C TYR A 127 6.73 -0.19 -7.95
N ILE A 128 5.87 -0.66 -8.85
CA ILE A 128 4.60 -1.29 -8.53
C ILE A 128 4.72 -2.75 -8.94
N SER A 129 4.34 -3.68 -8.07
CA SER A 129 4.34 -5.10 -8.40
C SER A 129 3.06 -5.82 -7.96
N VAL A 130 2.62 -6.74 -8.81
CA VAL A 130 1.52 -7.68 -8.54
C VAL A 130 2.09 -9.09 -8.49
N LEU A 131 1.70 -9.84 -7.45
CA LEU A 131 2.10 -11.24 -7.28
C LEU A 131 0.98 -12.15 -7.75
N GLU A 132 1.31 -13.10 -8.61
CA GLU A 132 0.35 -14.01 -9.23
C GLU A 132 0.88 -15.45 -9.25
N ARG A 133 -0.02 -16.44 -9.29
CA ARG A 133 0.34 -17.85 -9.45
C ARG A 133 0.28 -18.24 -10.93
N GLN A 134 1.32 -18.89 -11.42
CA GLN A 134 1.35 -19.50 -12.74
C GLN A 134 0.42 -20.72 -12.82
N LYS A 135 0.09 -21.18 -14.04
CA LYS A 135 -0.70 -22.41 -14.25
C LYS A 135 -0.14 -23.64 -13.52
N ARG A 136 1.19 -23.72 -13.36
CA ARG A 136 1.88 -24.80 -12.61
C ARG A 136 1.88 -24.64 -11.08
N GLY A 137 1.31 -23.56 -10.57
CA GLY A 137 1.21 -23.26 -9.13
C GLY A 137 2.29 -22.32 -8.58
N ALA A 138 3.42 -22.15 -9.29
CA ALA A 138 4.54 -21.30 -8.88
C ALA A 138 4.14 -19.81 -8.77
N TRP A 139 4.67 -19.11 -7.78
CA TRP A 139 4.56 -17.66 -7.69
C TRP A 139 5.46 -16.95 -8.71
N HIS A 140 4.95 -15.86 -9.27
CA HIS A 140 5.70 -14.92 -10.11
C HIS A 140 5.23 -13.49 -9.83
N ALA A 141 6.04 -12.52 -10.23
CA ALA A 141 5.79 -11.11 -10.02
C ALA A 141 5.74 -10.36 -11.35
N HIS A 142 4.67 -9.60 -11.56
CA HIS A 142 4.59 -8.59 -12.61
C HIS A 142 4.99 -7.25 -12.02
N GLN A 143 5.92 -6.55 -12.65
CA GLN A 143 6.47 -5.30 -12.14
C GLN A 143 6.41 -4.22 -13.21
N CYS A 144 5.99 -3.03 -12.80
CA CYS A 144 6.08 -1.80 -13.57
C CYS A 144 7.08 -0.88 -12.88
N HIS A 145 8.07 -0.40 -13.63
CA HIS A 145 9.05 0.60 -13.19
C HIS A 145 8.98 1.81 -14.11
#